data_AF-A0A1B9RT83-F1
#
_entry.id   AF-A0A1B9RT83-F1
#
_cell.length_a   1.000
_cell.length_b   1.000
_cell.length_c   1.000
_cell.angle_alpha   90.00
_cell.angle_beta   90.00
_cell.angle_gamma   90.00
#
_symmetry.space_group_name_H-M   'P 1'
#
loop_
_entity.id
_entity.type
_entity.pdbx_description
1 polymer ?
#
loop_
_entity_poly.entity_id
_entity_poly.type
_entity_poly.pdbx_seq_one_letter_code
_entity_poly.pdbx_strand_id
1 'polypeptide(L)'
;MRISENILALVDRLFQAQATWPELIKQIRAESGADLFTAQKIALSHQGWRRLCNQRINRDRDCRKQAIGHIKHYGPNSLITLSINETLAIDEPPAD
;
A
#
# COMPACT_ATOMS: atom_id res chain seq x y z
N MET A 1 -7.24 14.75 1.55
CA MET A 1 -8.42 13.96 1.09
C MET A 1 -9.00 13.26 2.32
N ARG A 2 -10.24 13.53 2.73
CA ARG A 2 -10.79 12.89 3.94
C ARG A 2 -11.05 11.41 3.67
N ILE A 3 -10.21 10.53 4.23
CA ILE A 3 -10.49 9.10 4.29
C ILE A 3 -11.69 8.93 5.22
N SER A 4 -12.78 8.33 4.73
CA SER A 4 -13.96 8.09 5.54
C SER A 4 -13.71 6.98 6.57
N GLU A 5 -14.36 7.08 7.74
CA GLU A 5 -14.25 6.06 8.79
C GLU A 5 -14.66 4.66 8.30
N ASN A 6 -15.60 4.61 7.35
CA ASN A 6 -16.02 3.35 6.70
C ASN A 6 -14.89 2.67 5.93
N ILE A 7 -14.05 3.45 5.22
CA ILE A 7 -12.92 2.91 4.47
C ILE A 7 -11.84 2.41 5.43
N LEU A 8 -11.56 3.14 6.52
CA LEU A 8 -10.60 2.68 7.52
C LEU A 8 -11.04 1.37 8.18
N ALA A 9 -12.33 1.26 8.53
CA ALA A 9 -12.90 0.02 9.07
C ALA A 9 -12.83 -1.15 8.07
N LEU A 10 -13.05 -0.89 6.77
CA LEU A 10 -12.88 -1.89 5.71
C LEU A 10 -11.44 -2.40 5.64
N VAL A 11 -10.47 -1.48 5.64
CA VAL A 11 -9.04 -1.81 5.55
C VAL A 11 -8.60 -2.68 6.74
N ASP A 12 -9.07 -2.35 7.95
CA ASP A 12 -8.79 -3.13 9.16
C ASP A 12 -9.45 -4.52 9.09
N ARG A 13 -10.74 -4.61 8.73
CA ARG A 13 -11.43 -5.90 8.57
C ARG A 13 -10.74 -6.82 7.57
N LEU A 14 -10.32 -6.28 6.43
CA LEU A 14 -9.61 -7.06 5.41
C LEU A 14 -8.23 -7.50 5.89
N PHE A 15 -7.57 -6.70 6.73
CA PHE A 15 -6.33 -7.12 7.37
C PHE A 15 -6.56 -8.31 8.32
N GLN A 16 -7.58 -8.23 9.18
CA GLN A 16 -7.94 -9.31 10.12
C GLN A 16 -8.36 -10.59 9.38
N ALA A 17 -9.05 -10.44 8.25
CA ALA A 17 -9.43 -11.54 7.36
C ALA A 17 -8.26 -12.13 6.56
N GLN A 18 -7.04 -11.58 6.70
CA GLN A 18 -5.86 -11.99 5.92
C GLN A 18 -6.10 -11.96 4.40
N ALA A 19 -6.85 -10.95 3.93
CA ALA A 19 -7.13 -10.77 2.52
C ALA A 19 -5.83 -10.63 1.69
N THR A 20 -5.94 -10.80 0.38
CA THR A 20 -4.79 -10.57 -0.50
C THR A 20 -4.65 -9.08 -0.84
N TRP A 21 -3.45 -8.64 -1.22
CA TRP A 21 -3.21 -7.26 -1.66
C TRP A 21 -4.12 -6.83 -2.83
N PRO A 22 -4.30 -7.64 -3.91
CA PRO A 22 -5.23 -7.29 -4.99
C PRO A 22 -6.67 -7.12 -4.52
N GLU A 23 -7.12 -7.96 -3.58
CA GLU A 23 -8.47 -7.89 -3.01
C GLU A 23 -8.66 -6.61 -2.19
N LEU A 24 -7.69 -6.27 -1.34
CA LEU A 24 -7.69 -5.00 -0.59
C LEU A 24 -7.84 -3.80 -1.51
N ILE A 25 -6.99 -3.71 -2.55
CA ILE A 25 -7.02 -2.60 -3.50
C ILE A 25 -8.34 -2.56 -4.27
N LYS A 26 -8.88 -3.72 -4.67
CA LYS A 26 -10.17 -3.80 -5.36
C LYS A 26 -11.31 -3.26 -4.49
N GLN A 27 -11.38 -3.68 -3.22
CA GLN A 27 -12.42 -3.27 -2.29
C GLN A 27 -12.32 -1.77 -1.96
N ILE A 28 -11.12 -1.25 -1.70
CA ILE A 28 -10.92 0.19 -1.48
C ILE A 28 -11.41 0.99 -2.69
N ARG A 29 -11.05 0.59 -3.92
CA ARG A 29 -11.48 1.31 -5.13
C ARG A 29 -12.99 1.25 -5.35
N ALA A 30 -13.61 0.11 -5.06
CA ALA A 30 -15.05 -0.06 -5.16
C ALA A 30 -15.81 0.86 -4.18
N GLU A 31 -15.35 0.93 -2.94
CA GLU A 31 -16.01 1.70 -1.87
C GLU A 31 -15.72 3.21 -1.94
N SER A 32 -14.53 3.60 -2.39
CA SER A 32 -14.11 5.01 -2.42
C SER A 32 -14.24 5.68 -3.78
N GLY A 33 -14.41 4.90 -4.86
CA GLY A 33 -14.29 5.40 -6.23
C GLY A 33 -12.87 5.85 -6.60
N ALA A 34 -11.86 5.57 -5.76
CA ALA A 34 -10.50 6.05 -5.95
C ALA A 34 -9.78 5.38 -7.13
N ASP A 35 -8.81 6.10 -7.69
CA ASP A 35 -7.85 5.55 -8.62
C ASP A 35 -6.88 4.59 -7.91
N LEU A 36 -6.05 3.90 -8.69
CA LEU A 36 -5.13 2.88 -8.16
C LEU A 36 -4.15 3.46 -7.15
N PHE A 37 -3.58 4.64 -7.42
CA PHE A 37 -2.57 5.23 -6.55
C PHE A 37 -3.17 5.68 -5.22
N THR A 38 -4.34 6.34 -5.26
CA THR A 38 -5.05 6.73 -4.04
C THR A 38 -5.49 5.51 -3.22
N ALA A 39 -5.94 4.43 -3.86
CA ALA A 39 -6.27 3.20 -3.15
C ALA A 39 -5.05 2.57 -2.45
N GLN A 40 -3.87 2.63 -3.07
CA GLN A 40 -2.62 2.22 -2.44
C GLN A 40 -2.26 3.13 -1.27
N LYS A 41 -2.42 4.45 -1.40
CA LYS A 41 -2.21 5.42 -0.30
C LYS A 41 -3.10 5.10 0.90
N ILE A 42 -4.38 4.81 0.66
CA ILE A 42 -5.34 4.40 1.68
C ILE A 42 -4.94 3.07 2.33
N ALA A 43 -4.63 2.04 1.54
CA ALA A 43 -4.20 0.74 2.06
C ALA A 43 -2.96 0.86 2.96
N LEU A 44 -1.99 1.68 2.53
CA LEU A 44 -0.73 1.89 3.24
C LEU A 44 -0.86 2.90 4.41
N SER A 45 -2.00 3.56 4.61
CA SER A 45 -2.24 4.27 5.88
C SER A 45 -2.25 3.29 7.07
N HIS A 46 -2.73 2.05 6.85
CA HIS A 46 -2.83 1.03 7.88
C HIS A 46 -1.47 0.38 8.21
N GLN A 47 -1.08 0.45 9.47
CA GLN A 47 0.24 -0.03 9.94
C GLN A 47 0.46 -1.53 9.69
N GLY A 48 -0.56 -2.37 9.88
CA GLY A 48 -0.46 -3.81 9.65
C GLY A 48 -0.16 -4.14 8.18
N TRP A 49 -0.81 -3.43 7.25
CA TRP A 49 -0.60 -3.59 5.82
C TRP A 49 0.78 -3.09 5.40
N ARG A 50 1.24 -1.95 5.94
CA ARG A 50 2.62 -1.47 5.73
C ARG A 50 3.66 -2.51 6.14
N ARG A 51 3.52 -3.09 7.34
CA ARG A 51 4.44 -4.11 7.85
C ARG A 51 4.44 -5.37 6.97
N LEU A 52 3.25 -5.85 6.61
CA LEU A 52 3.11 -7.02 5.74
C LEU A 52 3.76 -6.78 4.36
N CYS A 53 3.48 -5.64 3.74
CA CYS A 53 4.04 -5.30 2.44
C CYS A 53 5.57 -5.11 2.53
N ASN A 54 6.08 -4.46 3.58
CA ASN A 54 7.53 -4.35 3.83
C ASN A 54 8.21 -5.73 3.93
N GLN A 55 7.58 -6.69 4.61
CA GLN A 55 8.11 -8.05 4.65
C GLN A 55 8.07 -8.73 3.28
N ARG A 56 6.98 -8.59 2.52
CA ARG A 56 6.80 -9.24 1.21
C ARG A 56 7.73 -8.68 0.15
N ILE A 57 7.87 -7.35 0.03
CA ILE A 57 8.73 -6.73 -0.99
C ILE A 57 10.21 -7.06 -0.82
N ASN A 58 10.65 -7.41 0.40
CA ASN A 58 12.03 -7.80 0.67
C ASN A 58 12.26 -9.32 0.61
N ARG A 59 11.22 -10.14 0.81
CA ARG A 59 11.33 -11.61 0.83
C ARG A 59 10.95 -12.27 -0.50
N ASP A 60 10.00 -11.69 -1.24
CA ASP A 60 9.43 -12.25 -2.45
C ASP A 60 9.91 -11.46 -3.69
N ARG A 61 10.44 -12.17 -4.69
CA ARG A 61 11.04 -11.54 -5.89
C ARG A 61 10.00 -10.84 -6.75
N ASP A 62 8.79 -11.37 -6.86
CA ASP A 62 7.73 -10.77 -7.66
C ASP A 62 7.19 -9.51 -6.98
N CYS A 63 7.05 -9.55 -5.66
CA CYS A 63 6.71 -8.37 -4.86
C CYS A 63 7.80 -7.28 -4.97
N ARG A 64 9.08 -7.68 -4.93
CA ARG A 64 10.21 -6.75 -5.13
C ARG A 64 10.17 -6.10 -6.51
N LYS A 65 9.89 -6.88 -7.56
CA LYS A 65 9.78 -6.38 -8.94
C LYS A 65 8.63 -5.37 -9.08
N GLN A 66 7.47 -5.66 -8.48
CA GLN A 66 6.33 -4.74 -8.49
C GLN A 66 6.64 -3.44 -7.74
N ALA A 67 7.30 -3.53 -6.58
CA ALA A 67 7.72 -2.36 -5.81
C ALA A 67 8.73 -1.48 -6.58
N ILE A 68 9.71 -2.08 -7.27
CA ILE A 68 10.62 -1.34 -8.14
C ILE A 68 9.86 -0.71 -9.32
N GLY A 69 8.89 -1.42 -9.90
CA GLY A 69 8.02 -0.88 -10.93
C GLY A 69 7.23 0.34 -10.44
N HIS A 70 6.71 0.29 -9.22
CA HIS A 70 6.05 1.41 -8.57
C HIS A 70 6.97 2.63 -8.44
N ILE A 71 8.20 2.43 -7.95
CA ILE A 71 9.22 3.49 -7.86
C ILE A 71 9.48 4.11 -9.24
N LYS A 72 9.65 3.28 -10.28
CA LYS A 72 9.91 3.76 -11.65
C LYS A 72 8.73 4.54 -12.24
N HIS A 73 7.51 4.14 -11.93
CA HIS A 73 6.30 4.76 -12.48
C HIS A 73 5.94 6.08 -11.79
N TYR A 74 5.98 6.10 -10.45
CA TYR A 74 5.57 7.27 -9.66
C TYR A 74 6.74 8.21 -9.30
N GLY A 75 7.98 7.74 -9.44
CA GLY A 75 9.20 8.52 -9.19
C GLY A 75 9.18 9.15 -7.79
N PRO A 76 9.25 10.50 -7.68
CA PRO A 76 9.24 11.18 -6.39
C PRO A 76 7.92 11.04 -5.62
N ASN A 77 6.82 10.65 -6.29
CA ASN A 77 5.53 10.39 -5.65
C ASN A 77 5.39 8.92 -5.21
N SER A 78 6.44 8.10 -5.35
CA SER A 78 6.39 6.72 -4.93
C SER A 78 6.15 6.61 -3.42
N LEU A 79 5.21 5.75 -3.02
CA LEU A 79 4.97 5.36 -1.62
C LEU A 79 6.05 4.40 -1.08
N ILE A 80 7.04 4.07 -1.91
CA ILE A 80 8.13 3.14 -1.61
C ILE A 80 9.44 3.87 -1.85
N THR A 81 10.34 3.81 -0.87
CA THR A 81 11.71 4.28 -0.95
C THR A 81 12.69 3.10 -0.98
N LEU A 82 13.80 3.30 -1.69
CA LEU A 82 14.94 2.41 -1.64
C LEU A 82 15.93 2.95 -0.61
N SER A 83 16.17 2.19 0.45
CA SER A 83 17.18 2.54 1.44
C SER A 83 18.59 2.25 0.91
N ILE A 84 19.59 2.83 1.58
CA ILE A 84 21.03 2.68 1.26
C ILE A 84 21.47 1.21 1.24
N ASN A 85 20.85 0.36 2.06
CA ASN A 85 21.15 -1.08 2.15
C ASN A 85 20.40 -1.93 1.10
N GLU A 86 19.94 -1.34 0.01
CA GLU A 86 19.11 -1.98 -1.04
C GLU A 86 17.78 -2.56 -0.55
N THR A 87 17.37 -2.26 0.68
CA THR A 87 16.09 -2.66 1.25
C THR A 87 15.01 -1.69 0.80
N LEU A 88 13.87 -2.24 0.37
CA LEU A 88 12.70 -1.44 0.04
C LEU A 88 11.88 -1.19 1.31
N ALA A 89 11.47 0.06 1.49
CA ALA A 89 10.63 0.47 2.61
C ALA A 89 9.42 1.25 2.08
N ILE A 90 8.26 0.98 2.65
CA ILE A 90 7.05 1.77 2.43
C ILE A 90 7.08 2.96 3.37
N ASP A 91 7.02 4.15 2.79
CA ASP A 91 6.90 5.39 3.54
C ASP A 91 5.46 5.56 4.05
N GLU A 92 5.34 6.18 5.22
CA GLU A 92 4.04 6.63 5.68
C GLU A 92 3.53 7.73 4.75
N PRO A 93 2.36 7.54 4.10
CA PRO A 93 1.82 8.60 3.25
C PRO A 93 1.53 9.84 4.11
N PRO A 94 1.91 11.04 3.65
CA PRO A 94 1.59 12.26 4.38
C PRO A 94 0.07 12.39 4.54
N ALA A 95 -0.35 12.74 5.76
CA ALA A 95 -1.73 13.01 6.13
C ALA A 95 -2.17 14.36 5.55
N ASP A 96 -2.43 14.40 4.24
CA ASP A 96 -3.06 15.56 3.55
C ASP A 96 -4.59 15.53 3.66
#